data_AF-A0A7J8Q6G2-F1
#
_entry.id   AF-A0A7J8Q6G2-F1
#
_cell.length_a   1.000
_cell.length_b   1.000
_cell.length_c   1.000
_cell.angle_alpha   90.00
_cell.angle_beta   90.00
_cell.angle_gamma   90.00
#
_symmetry.space_group_name_H-M   'P 1'
#
loop_
_entity.id
_entity.type
_entity.pdbx_description
1 polymer ?
#
loop_
_entity_poly.entity_id
_entity_poly.type
_entity_poly.pdbx_seq_one_letter_code
_entity_poly.pdbx_strand_id
1 'polypeptide(L)'
;MEDLVASIPRENRRLALEDKSNITKRPAPLTGGCRIEGYVRVKKVPGNLIISARSGSHSFDTSKMNMSHVINHLSFGKTISPRLLSDAKRLIPYLGRSHDRLNGRLFINHRDLDANVTIEHYLQIVKTEVATRKSSREHTLIEEYEYTAHSSLAQSIYIPVVKFHFELSPMQVLITENPKSFSHFLTNVCAIIGGVFTVAGILDSILHNTIRLMKKVELGKNF
;
A
#
# COMPACT_ATOMS: atom_id res chain seq x y z
N MET A 1 -38.93 14.60 22.96
CA MET A 1 -38.90 13.13 22.88
C MET A 1 -39.76 12.79 21.69
N GLU A 2 -39.19 12.98 20.50
CA GLU A 2 -38.65 11.92 19.63
C GLU A 2 -39.70 11.66 18.55
N ASP A 3 -39.39 12.10 17.33
CA ASP A 3 -39.65 11.37 16.07
C ASP A 3 -39.37 12.30 14.89
N LEU A 4 -38.07 12.42 14.55
CA LEU A 4 -37.58 12.99 13.29
C LEU A 4 -36.88 11.88 12.51
N VAL A 5 -37.66 10.97 11.92
CA VAL A 5 -37.17 10.07 10.87
C VAL A 5 -38.20 10.05 9.74
N ALA A 6 -37.92 10.83 8.69
CA ALA A 6 -38.68 10.74 7.45
C ALA A 6 -38.46 9.36 6.81
N SER A 7 -39.55 8.65 6.51
CA SER A 7 -39.52 7.38 5.79
C SER A 7 -39.02 7.60 4.36
N ILE A 8 -37.94 6.92 3.98
CA ILE A 8 -37.41 6.87 2.62
C ILE A 8 -38.48 6.29 1.69
N PRO A 9 -38.75 6.87 0.50
CA PRO A 9 -39.71 6.30 -0.44
C PRO A 9 -39.28 4.89 -0.84
N ARG A 10 -40.22 3.94 -0.78
CA ARG A 10 -40.04 2.59 -1.33
C ARG A 10 -39.99 2.68 -2.85
N GLU A 11 -38.80 2.97 -3.36
CA GLU A 11 -38.51 2.77 -4.77
C GLU A 11 -38.66 1.26 -5.04
N ASN A 12 -39.58 0.91 -5.94
CA ASN A 12 -39.80 -0.47 -6.37
C ASN A 12 -38.46 -1.00 -6.91
N ARG A 13 -37.75 -1.74 -6.06
CA ARG A 13 -36.54 -2.45 -6.41
C ARG A 13 -36.94 -3.50 -7.44
N ARG A 14 -36.93 -3.12 -8.72
CA ARG A 14 -36.89 -4.06 -9.83
C ARG A 14 -35.70 -4.96 -9.54
N LEU A 15 -35.99 -6.19 -9.12
CA LEU A 15 -35.02 -7.27 -9.13
C LEU A 15 -34.45 -7.30 -10.56
N ALA A 16 -33.13 -7.34 -10.69
CA ALA A 16 -32.44 -7.36 -11.97
C ALA A 16 -32.61 -8.71 -12.71
N LEU A 17 -33.83 -9.24 -12.72
CA LEU A 17 -34.18 -10.57 -13.19
C LEU A 17 -35.57 -10.60 -13.83
N GLU A 18 -35.88 -9.56 -14.61
CA GLU A 18 -36.97 -9.61 -15.60
C GLU A 18 -36.51 -9.03 -16.93
N ASP A 19 -35.32 -9.42 -17.39
CA ASP A 19 -35.01 -9.29 -18.81
C ASP A 19 -35.41 -10.59 -19.52
N LYS A 20 -36.65 -10.61 -20.03
CA LYS A 20 -37.14 -11.65 -20.96
C LYS A 20 -36.53 -11.42 -22.35
N SER A 21 -35.21 -11.38 -22.44
CA SER A 21 -34.49 -11.52 -23.69
C SER A 21 -34.03 -12.98 -23.81
N ASN A 22 -34.20 -13.58 -25.00
CA ASN A 22 -33.76 -14.94 -25.31
C ASN A 22 -32.22 -15.04 -25.27
N ILE A 23 -31.64 -14.89 -24.10
CA ILE A 23 -30.23 -15.14 -23.84
C ILE A 23 -30.16 -16.61 -23.51
N THR A 24 -29.48 -17.37 -24.38
CA THR A 24 -29.05 -18.74 -24.15
C THR A 24 -28.54 -18.85 -22.71
N LYS A 25 -29.34 -19.51 -21.85
CA LYS A 25 -29.02 -19.67 -20.43
C LYS A 25 -27.66 -20.36 -20.37
N ARG A 26 -26.62 -19.61 -19.99
CA ARG A 26 -25.30 -20.20 -19.78
C ARG A 26 -25.49 -21.31 -18.73
N PRO A 27 -25.06 -22.55 -19.02
CA PRO A 27 -25.17 -23.62 -18.05
C PRO A 27 -24.45 -23.17 -16.77
N ALA A 28 -25.11 -23.38 -15.63
CA ALA A 28 -24.49 -23.12 -14.35
C ALA A 28 -23.19 -23.94 -14.30
N PRO A 29 -22.04 -23.34 -13.96
CA PRO A 29 -20.79 -24.07 -13.89
C PRO A 29 -20.94 -25.30 -12.97
N LEU A 30 -20.36 -26.42 -13.40
CA LEU A 30 -20.39 -27.72 -12.68
C LEU A 30 -19.75 -27.62 -11.29
N THR A 31 -18.95 -26.59 -11.04
CA THR A 31 -18.31 -26.30 -9.76
C THR A 31 -19.01 -25.10 -9.11
N GLY A 32 -19.51 -25.29 -7.89
CA GLY A 32 -20.13 -24.21 -7.12
C GLY A 32 -19.11 -23.14 -6.73
N GLY A 33 -19.41 -21.87 -7.03
CA GLY A 33 -18.58 -20.73 -6.69
C GLY A 33 -19.19 -19.42 -7.15
N CYS A 34 -18.74 -18.31 -6.58
CA CYS A 34 -19.16 -16.97 -6.95
C CYS A 34 -17.92 -16.08 -7.11
N ARG A 35 -17.82 -15.36 -8.24
CA ARG A 35 -16.80 -14.32 -8.45
C ARG A 35 -17.41 -12.97 -8.11
N ILE A 36 -16.86 -12.31 -7.09
CA ILE A 36 -17.31 -11.01 -6.63
C ILE A 36 -16.28 -9.97 -7.05
N GLU A 37 -16.72 -9.00 -7.85
CA GLU A 37 -15.87 -7.89 -8.31
C GLU A 37 -16.65 -6.59 -8.24
N GLY A 38 -15.96 -5.52 -7.83
CA GLY A 38 -16.56 -4.21 -7.75
C GLY A 38 -15.80 -3.28 -6.82
N TYR A 39 -16.39 -2.10 -6.62
CA TYR A 39 -15.87 -1.07 -5.72
C TYR A 39 -17.00 -0.60 -4.82
N VAL A 40 -16.70 -0.42 -3.54
CA VAL A 40 -17.65 0.08 -2.56
C VAL A 40 -17.13 1.38 -1.98
N ARG A 41 -17.96 2.42 -2.00
CA ARG A 41 -17.65 3.69 -1.33
C ARG A 41 -18.10 3.60 0.12
N VAL A 42 -17.14 3.65 1.04
CA VAL A 42 -17.38 3.60 2.47
C VAL A 42 -16.87 4.86 3.15
N LYS A 43 -17.38 5.16 4.35
CA LYS A 43 -16.81 6.20 5.21
C LYS A 43 -15.42 5.74 5.68
N LYS A 44 -14.50 6.70 5.89
CA LYS A 44 -13.15 6.44 6.42
C LYS A 44 -13.18 6.24 7.94
N VAL A 45 -13.80 5.15 8.39
CA VAL A 45 -13.88 4.74 9.80
C VAL A 45 -13.67 3.23 9.90
N PRO A 46 -13.21 2.69 11.05
CA PRO A 46 -13.12 1.24 11.26
C PRO A 46 -14.47 0.56 10.99
N GLY A 47 -14.44 -0.62 10.36
CA GLY A 47 -15.66 -1.28 9.91
C GLY A 47 -15.47 -2.74 9.52
N ASN A 48 -16.59 -3.38 9.15
CA ASN A 48 -16.62 -4.77 8.73
C ASN A 48 -17.28 -4.90 7.35
N LEU A 49 -16.62 -5.59 6.42
CA LEU A 49 -17.23 -6.08 5.19
C LEU A 49 -17.50 -7.57 5.37
N ILE A 50 -18.78 -7.95 5.30
CA ILE A 50 -19.24 -9.32 5.53
C ILE A 50 -19.84 -9.88 4.24
N ILE A 51 -19.30 -10.99 3.78
CA ILE A 51 -19.83 -11.77 2.66
C ILE A 51 -20.50 -13.01 3.26
N SER A 52 -21.81 -13.11 3.05
CA SER A 52 -22.64 -14.18 3.63
C SER A 52 -23.76 -14.58 2.67
N ALA A 53 -24.22 -15.83 2.78
CA ALA A 53 -25.43 -16.28 2.09
C ALA A 53 -26.66 -15.78 2.87
N ARG A 54 -27.47 -14.93 2.24
CA ARG A 54 -28.72 -14.42 2.83
C ARG A 54 -29.87 -14.50 1.83
N SER A 55 -31.00 -15.01 2.29
CA SER A 55 -32.26 -15.09 1.54
C SER A 55 -33.41 -14.80 2.50
N GLY A 56 -34.44 -14.10 2.02
CA GLY A 56 -35.64 -13.81 2.80
C GLY A 56 -36.65 -14.96 2.82
N SER A 57 -36.56 -15.88 1.86
CA SER A 57 -37.52 -16.97 1.65
C SER A 57 -36.94 -18.37 1.86
N HIS A 58 -35.61 -18.48 2.00
CA HIS A 58 -34.92 -19.76 2.13
C HIS A 58 -33.95 -19.75 3.31
N SER A 59 -34.01 -20.79 4.13
CA SER A 59 -32.99 -21.11 5.11
C SER A 59 -31.85 -21.88 4.44
N PHE A 60 -30.63 -21.60 4.84
CA PHE A 60 -29.47 -22.33 4.35
C PHE A 60 -28.91 -23.24 5.43
N ASP A 61 -28.52 -24.44 5.04
CA ASP A 61 -27.85 -25.42 5.90
C ASP A 61 -26.37 -25.02 6.07
N THR A 62 -25.98 -24.64 7.29
CA THR A 62 -24.64 -24.14 7.61
C THR A 62 -23.57 -25.21 7.41
N SER A 63 -23.92 -26.49 7.61
CA SER A 63 -22.99 -27.63 7.47
C SER A 63 -22.54 -27.84 6.02
N LYS A 64 -23.35 -27.39 5.05
CA LYS A 64 -23.07 -27.51 3.62
C LYS A 64 -22.48 -26.24 3.02
N MET A 65 -22.33 -25.18 3.82
CA MET A 65 -21.73 -23.93 3.35
C MET A 65 -20.22 -24.03 3.28
N ASN A 66 -19.67 -23.64 2.13
CA ASN A 66 -18.24 -23.51 1.95
C ASN A 66 -17.87 -22.02 1.82
N MET A 67 -17.11 -21.50 2.79
CA MET A 67 -16.57 -20.14 2.79
C MET A 67 -15.14 -20.06 2.24
N SER A 68 -14.64 -21.15 1.65
CA SER A 68 -13.34 -21.15 0.97
C SER A 68 -13.33 -20.15 -0.17
N HIS A 69 -12.28 -19.33 -0.25
CA HIS A 69 -12.19 -18.28 -1.26
C HIS A 69 -10.74 -17.96 -1.61
N VAL A 70 -10.58 -17.33 -2.79
CA VAL A 70 -9.32 -16.76 -3.26
C VAL A 70 -9.49 -15.26 -3.32
N ILE A 71 -8.52 -14.52 -2.80
CA ILE A 71 -8.49 -13.06 -2.91
C ILE A 71 -7.55 -12.70 -4.06
N ASN A 72 -8.12 -12.26 -5.17
CA ASN A 72 -7.32 -11.86 -6.33
C ASN A 72 -6.83 -10.41 -6.22
N HIS A 73 -7.68 -9.51 -5.74
CA HIS A 73 -7.33 -8.10 -5.64
C HIS A 73 -8.18 -7.42 -4.57
N LEU A 74 -7.51 -6.83 -3.59
CA LEU A 74 -8.09 -5.95 -2.60
C LEU A 74 -7.22 -4.70 -2.49
N SER A 75 -7.85 -3.53 -2.59
CA SER A 75 -7.14 -2.26 -2.50
C SER A 75 -8.01 -1.20 -1.84
N PHE A 76 -7.36 -0.23 -1.21
CA PHE A 76 -8.01 0.90 -0.57
C PHE A 76 -7.59 2.19 -1.26
N GLY A 77 -8.52 3.13 -1.38
CA GLY A 77 -8.27 4.41 -2.03
C GLY A 77 -8.59 4.44 -3.51
N LYS A 78 -8.12 5.49 -4.20
CA LYS A 78 -8.35 5.69 -5.63
C LYS A 78 -7.26 4.97 -6.41
N THR A 79 -7.62 4.38 -7.54
CA THR A 79 -6.63 3.87 -8.50
C THR A 79 -5.81 5.05 -9.04
N ILE A 80 -4.50 5.03 -8.79
CA ILE A 80 -3.60 6.10 -9.22
C ILE A 80 -3.35 5.94 -10.71
N SER A 81 -3.48 7.03 -11.48
CA SER A 81 -3.16 6.99 -12.91
C SER A 81 -1.68 6.66 -13.14
N PRO A 82 -1.32 5.89 -14.19
CA PRO A 82 0.05 5.43 -14.41
C PRO A 82 1.06 6.58 -14.59
N ARG A 83 0.60 7.76 -15.05
CA ARG A 83 1.44 8.97 -15.21
C ARG A 83 1.84 9.60 -13.88
N LEU A 84 0.92 9.67 -12.92
CA LEU A 84 1.23 10.16 -11.58
C LEU A 84 2.09 9.15 -10.82
N LEU A 85 1.87 7.86 -11.08
CA LEU A 85 2.66 6.78 -10.51
C LEU A 85 4.12 6.79 -11.00
N SER A 86 4.39 7.10 -12.26
CA SER A 86 5.77 7.19 -12.77
C SER A 86 6.56 8.30 -12.10
N ASP A 87 5.93 9.46 -11.86
CA ASP A 87 6.55 10.58 -11.16
C ASP A 87 6.81 10.23 -9.69
N ALA A 88 5.84 9.58 -9.03
CA ALA A 88 6.00 9.09 -7.66
C ALA A 88 7.07 7.99 -7.53
N LYS A 89 7.15 7.06 -8.49
CA LYS A 89 8.12 5.95 -8.50
C LYS A 89 9.57 6.43 -8.64
N ARG A 90 9.80 7.59 -9.26
CA ARG A 90 11.11 8.24 -9.31
C ARG A 90 11.55 8.73 -7.92
N LEU A 91 10.59 9.17 -7.10
CA LEU A 91 10.84 9.70 -5.76
C LEU A 91 10.95 8.57 -4.73
N ILE A 92 10.06 7.58 -4.80
CA ILE A 92 10.07 6.42 -3.92
C ILE A 92 9.94 5.14 -4.78
N PRO A 93 11.03 4.39 -5.02
CA PRO A 93 11.00 3.17 -5.84
C PRO A 93 10.18 2.03 -5.21
N TYR A 94 9.77 2.20 -3.95
CA TYR A 94 8.92 1.28 -3.20
C TYR A 94 7.43 1.65 -3.27
N LEU A 95 7.07 2.88 -3.66
CA LEU A 95 5.68 3.30 -3.80
C LEU A 95 5.03 2.66 -5.02
N GLY A 96 3.77 2.25 -4.91
CA GLY A 96 3.10 1.43 -5.92
C GLY A 96 3.59 -0.02 -5.97
N ARG A 97 4.56 -0.40 -5.12
CA ARG A 97 4.90 -1.79 -4.83
C ARG A 97 4.02 -2.33 -3.70
N SER A 98 2.82 -1.75 -3.56
CA SER A 98 1.73 -2.26 -2.73
C SER A 98 1.49 -3.71 -3.13
N HIS A 99 2.24 -4.60 -2.47
CA HIS A 99 1.96 -6.01 -2.50
C HIS A 99 0.66 -6.12 -1.75
N ASP A 100 -0.45 -6.16 -2.48
CA ASP A 100 -1.72 -6.63 -1.94
C ASP A 100 -1.39 -7.91 -1.16
N ARG A 101 -1.45 -7.80 0.17
CA ARG A 101 -0.92 -8.81 1.07
C ARG A 101 -1.72 -10.11 0.96
N LEU A 102 -2.92 -10.03 0.41
CA LEU A 102 -3.87 -11.13 0.24
C LEU A 102 -3.95 -11.62 -1.21
N ASN A 103 -3.32 -10.95 -2.18
CA ASN A 103 -3.36 -11.31 -3.60
C ASN A 103 -2.87 -12.75 -3.84
N GLY A 104 -3.70 -13.52 -4.53
CA GLY A 104 -3.44 -14.90 -4.92
C GLY A 104 -3.46 -15.87 -3.74
N ARG A 105 -3.81 -15.42 -2.53
CA ARG A 105 -3.93 -16.31 -1.37
C ARG A 105 -5.24 -17.08 -1.42
N LEU A 106 -5.12 -18.38 -1.20
CA LEU A 106 -6.23 -19.32 -1.12
C LEU A 106 -6.50 -19.65 0.35
N PHE A 107 -7.72 -19.42 0.78
CA PHE A 107 -8.20 -19.76 2.11
C PHE A 107 -9.18 -20.91 1.97
N ILE A 108 -8.78 -22.11 2.38
CA ILE A 108 -9.59 -23.32 2.28
C ILE A 108 -10.13 -23.67 3.65
N ASN A 109 -11.43 -23.96 3.71
CA ASN A 109 -12.02 -24.65 4.85
C ASN A 109 -11.75 -26.16 4.70
N HIS A 110 -10.88 -26.71 5.55
CA HIS A 110 -10.65 -28.16 5.60
C HIS A 110 -11.87 -28.84 6.19
N ARG A 111 -12.65 -29.49 5.32
CA ARG A 111 -13.96 -30.10 5.64
C ARG A 111 -13.90 -31.19 6.71
N ASP A 112 -12.71 -31.71 7.02
CA ASP A 112 -12.54 -32.90 7.85
C ASP A 112 -12.56 -32.63 9.36
N LEU A 113 -12.47 -31.37 9.82
CA LEU A 113 -12.49 -31.05 11.25
C LEU A 113 -13.71 -30.25 11.72
N ASP A 114 -14.24 -29.29 10.95
CA ASP A 114 -15.27 -28.38 11.46
C ASP A 114 -16.32 -27.95 10.41
N ALA A 115 -17.57 -28.36 10.61
CA ALA A 115 -18.71 -27.71 9.99
C ALA A 115 -18.86 -26.30 10.61
N ASN A 116 -19.11 -25.27 9.79
CA ASN A 116 -19.35 -23.87 10.21
C ASN A 116 -18.11 -23.01 10.56
N VAL A 117 -17.03 -23.11 9.77
CA VAL A 117 -15.88 -22.21 9.92
C VAL A 117 -16.14 -20.87 9.23
N THR A 118 -15.98 -19.79 9.98
CA THR A 118 -15.89 -18.41 9.47
C THR A 118 -14.43 -18.07 9.20
N ILE A 119 -14.19 -17.37 8.09
CA ILE A 119 -12.84 -16.90 7.74
C ILE A 119 -12.82 -15.40 7.98
N GLU A 120 -12.03 -14.98 8.97
CA GLU A 120 -11.87 -13.58 9.33
C GLU A 120 -10.53 -13.04 8.83
N HIS A 121 -10.55 -11.88 8.20
CA HIS A 121 -9.38 -11.14 7.75
C HIS A 121 -9.33 -9.80 8.49
N TYR A 122 -8.31 -9.62 9.31
CA TYR A 122 -7.99 -8.37 9.97
C TYR A 122 -7.05 -7.56 9.09
N LEU A 123 -7.49 -6.37 8.69
CA LEU A 123 -6.81 -5.46 7.78
C LEU A 123 -6.48 -4.16 8.52
N GLN A 124 -5.21 -3.85 8.68
CA GLN A 124 -4.77 -2.58 9.24
C GLN A 124 -4.27 -1.69 8.11
N ILE A 125 -4.98 -0.60 7.85
CA ILE A 125 -4.74 0.29 6.71
C ILE A 125 -3.91 1.49 7.18
N VAL A 126 -2.82 1.79 6.49
CA VAL A 126 -1.95 2.94 6.74
C VAL A 126 -2.06 3.92 5.57
N LYS A 127 -2.24 5.20 5.88
CA LYS A 127 -2.25 6.27 4.89
C LYS A 127 -0.83 6.74 4.63
N THR A 128 -0.43 6.76 3.37
CA THR A 128 0.82 7.34 2.90
C THR A 128 0.51 8.52 1.98
N GLU A 129 1.08 9.68 2.30
CA GLU A 129 0.98 10.88 1.47
C GLU A 129 2.34 11.24 0.91
N VAL A 130 2.37 11.53 -0.39
CA VAL A 130 3.56 12.05 -1.05
C VAL A 130 3.30 13.47 -1.50
N ALA A 131 4.05 14.41 -0.91
CA ALA A 131 4.07 15.79 -1.31
C ALA A 131 5.26 16.01 -2.26
N THR A 132 4.99 16.03 -3.57
CA THR A 132 5.99 16.44 -4.54
C THR A 132 5.87 17.94 -4.83
N ARG A 133 7.03 18.60 -4.92
CA ARG A 133 7.11 20.02 -5.20
C ARG A 133 7.41 20.22 -6.68
N LYS A 134 6.37 20.48 -7.48
CA LYS A 134 6.59 20.97 -8.85
C LYS A 134 7.13 22.40 -8.79
N SER A 135 7.99 22.72 -9.77
CA SER A 135 8.70 24.00 -9.95
C SER A 135 7.78 25.26 -9.90
N SER A 136 6.47 25.09 -10.03
CA SER A 136 5.48 26.16 -9.99
C SER A 136 4.42 25.88 -8.92
N ARG A 137 4.68 26.29 -7.67
CA ARG A 137 3.75 26.56 -6.53
C ARG A 137 2.62 25.57 -6.18
N GLU A 138 2.43 24.48 -6.91
CA GLU A 138 1.35 23.53 -6.69
C GLU A 138 1.93 22.25 -6.10
N HIS A 139 1.62 22.01 -4.83
CA HIS A 139 1.91 20.74 -4.18
C HIS A 139 0.91 19.72 -4.70
N THR A 140 1.34 18.79 -5.56
CA THR A 140 0.50 17.64 -5.89
C THR A 140 0.63 16.63 -4.77
N LEU A 141 -0.44 16.48 -3.99
CA LEU A 141 -0.55 15.47 -2.93
C LEU A 141 -1.08 14.17 -3.54
N ILE A 142 -0.29 13.11 -3.46
CA ILE A 142 -0.69 11.77 -3.85
C ILE A 142 -0.98 10.99 -2.58
N GLU A 143 -2.22 10.52 -2.44
CA GLU A 143 -2.62 9.62 -1.35
C GLU A 143 -2.56 8.16 -1.82
N GLU A 144 -1.77 7.35 -1.12
CA GLU A 144 -1.73 5.90 -1.28
C GLU A 144 -2.13 5.24 0.06
N TYR A 145 -2.80 4.10 -0.02
CA TYR A 145 -3.20 3.33 1.16
C TYR A 145 -2.56 1.95 1.07
N GLU A 146 -1.71 1.65 2.04
CA GLU A 146 -1.14 0.32 2.22
C GLU A 146 -1.87 -0.39 3.36
N TYR A 147 -1.83 -1.72 3.39
CA TYR A 147 -2.39 -2.46 4.52
C TYR A 147 -1.55 -3.68 4.87
N THR A 148 -1.63 -4.06 6.14
CA THR A 148 -1.23 -5.38 6.62
C THR A 148 -2.47 -6.27 6.72
N ALA A 149 -2.29 -7.58 6.58
CA ALA A 149 -3.38 -8.52 6.62
C ALA A 149 -3.02 -9.71 7.50
N HIS A 150 -3.94 -10.07 8.40
CA HIS A 150 -3.87 -11.28 9.21
C HIS A 150 -5.18 -12.06 9.04
N SER A 151 -5.06 -13.34 8.71
CA SER A 151 -6.21 -14.21 8.48
C SER A 151 -6.32 -15.23 9.61
N SER A 152 -7.50 -15.35 10.19
CA SER A 152 -7.81 -16.34 11.23
C SER A 152 -9.05 -17.14 10.86
N LEU A 153 -9.07 -18.40 11.28
CA LEU A 153 -10.24 -19.25 11.20
C LEU A 153 -10.94 -19.22 12.56
N ALA A 154 -12.23 -18.91 12.56
CA ALA A 154 -13.04 -18.91 13.77
C ALA A 154 -14.23 -19.86 13.58
N GLN A 155 -14.43 -20.75 14.55
CA GLN A 155 -15.63 -21.57 14.60
C GLN A 155 -16.82 -20.69 14.98
N SER A 156 -17.91 -20.77 14.21
CA SER A 156 -19.12 -20.01 14.47
C SER A 156 -20.29 -20.96 14.71
N ILE A 157 -21.06 -20.67 15.76
CA ILE A 157 -22.35 -21.31 16.02
C ILE A 157 -23.42 -20.80 15.03
N TYR A 158 -23.20 -19.62 14.45
CA TYR A 158 -24.05 -18.97 13.47
C TYR A 158 -23.62 -19.26 12.03
N ILE A 159 -24.45 -18.83 11.07
CA ILE A 159 -24.20 -18.94 9.62
C ILE A 159 -22.75 -18.54 9.29
N PRO A 160 -21.95 -19.42 8.67
CA PRO A 160 -20.57 -19.11 8.34
C PRO A 160 -20.50 -17.96 7.34
N VAL A 161 -19.49 -17.13 7.49
CA VAL A 161 -19.29 -15.90 6.71
C VAL A 161 -17.80 -15.71 6.42
N VAL A 162 -17.52 -14.95 5.38
CA VAL A 162 -16.20 -14.35 5.17
C VAL A 162 -16.28 -12.90 5.65
N LYS A 163 -15.44 -12.54 6.61
CA LYS A 163 -15.47 -11.21 7.24
C LYS A 163 -14.13 -10.52 7.07
N PHE A 164 -14.17 -9.32 6.55
CA PHE A 164 -13.03 -8.41 6.45
C PHE A 164 -13.22 -7.31 7.47
N HIS A 165 -12.51 -7.41 8.58
CA HIS A 165 -12.40 -6.34 9.56
C HIS A 165 -11.31 -5.37 9.09
N PHE A 166 -11.66 -4.11 8.87
CA PHE A 166 -10.68 -3.11 8.47
C PHE A 166 -10.63 -1.96 9.46
N GLU A 167 -9.42 -1.60 9.86
CA GLU A 167 -9.14 -0.51 10.78
C GLU A 167 -8.13 0.45 10.15
N LEU A 168 -8.39 1.74 10.28
CA LEU A 168 -7.47 2.78 9.84
C LEU A 168 -6.45 3.03 10.95
N SER A 169 -5.17 2.89 10.62
CA SER A 169 -4.08 3.24 11.51
C SER A 169 -4.14 4.73 11.84
N PRO A 170 -3.97 5.13 13.12
CA PRO A 170 -3.86 6.52 13.50
C PRO A 170 -2.55 7.16 13.00
N MET A 171 -1.60 6.36 12.52
CA MET A 171 -0.34 6.83 11.95
C MET A 171 -0.49 7.13 10.47
N GLN A 172 0.12 8.24 10.05
CA GLN A 172 0.23 8.64 8.65
C GLN A 172 1.71 8.82 8.28
N VAL A 173 2.09 8.30 7.11
CA VAL A 173 3.42 8.51 6.56
C VAL A 173 3.37 9.68 5.59
N LEU A 174 4.08 10.76 5.91
CA LEU A 174 4.23 11.91 5.01
C LEU A 174 5.62 11.89 4.40
N ILE A 175 5.69 11.81 3.08
CA ILE A 175 6.94 11.84 2.33
C ILE A 175 7.06 13.19 1.64
N THR A 176 8.04 13.97 2.08
CA THR A 176 8.35 15.30 1.54
C THR A 176 9.71 15.31 0.90
N GLU A 177 9.83 15.96 -0.25
CA GLU A 177 11.12 16.22 -0.88
C GLU A 177 11.77 17.48 -0.30
N ASN A 178 12.91 17.31 0.38
CA ASN A 178 13.73 18.44 0.85
C ASN A 178 14.85 18.72 -0.16
N PRO A 179 14.77 19.79 -0.97
CA PRO A 179 15.87 20.16 -1.85
C PRO A 179 17.09 20.59 -1.03
N LYS A 180 18.30 20.28 -1.53
CA LYS A 180 19.50 20.94 -1.03
C LYS A 180 19.65 22.31 -1.70
N SER A 181 20.11 23.31 -0.95
CA SER A 181 20.35 24.64 -1.49
C SER A 181 21.57 24.64 -2.42
N PHE A 182 21.56 25.48 -3.44
CA PHE A 182 22.71 25.65 -4.34
C PHE A 182 23.97 26.13 -3.58
N SER A 183 23.79 26.89 -2.49
CA SER A 183 24.87 27.29 -1.61
C SER A 183 25.64 26.10 -1.05
N HIS A 184 24.95 25.01 -0.67
CA HIS A 184 25.59 23.79 -0.15
C HIS A 184 26.46 23.10 -1.22
N PHE A 185 26.09 23.22 -2.49
CA PHE A 185 26.93 22.72 -3.59
C PHE A 185 28.20 23.58 -3.73
N LEU A 186 28.04 24.90 -3.71
CA LEU A 186 29.17 25.82 -3.88
C LEU A 186 30.19 25.72 -2.74
N THR A 187 29.71 25.57 -1.49
CA THR A 187 30.58 25.34 -0.33
C THR A 187 31.35 24.04 -0.47
N ASN A 188 30.73 22.97 -0.98
CA ASN A 188 31.40 21.70 -1.21
C ASN A 188 32.50 21.82 -2.28
N VAL A 189 32.23 22.52 -3.38
CA VAL A 189 33.22 22.76 -4.44
C VAL A 189 34.41 23.55 -3.90
N CYS A 190 34.15 24.63 -3.15
CA CYS A 190 35.20 25.43 -2.53
C CYS A 190 36.04 24.61 -1.53
N ALA A 191 35.39 23.77 -0.71
CA ALA A 191 36.06 22.89 0.23
C ALA A 191 36.97 21.87 -0.47
N ILE A 192 36.53 21.30 -1.60
CA ILE A 192 37.35 20.36 -2.40
C ILE A 192 38.55 21.10 -3.00
N ILE A 193 38.36 22.26 -3.63
CA ILE A 193 39.45 23.03 -4.25
C ILE A 193 40.47 23.48 -3.18
N GLY A 194 40.00 24.03 -2.06
CA GLY A 194 40.85 24.44 -0.95
C GLY A 194 41.60 23.27 -0.32
N GLY A 195 40.95 22.11 -0.18
CA GLY A 195 41.56 20.87 0.30
C GLY A 195 42.68 20.36 -0.61
N VAL A 196 42.46 20.36 -1.94
CA VAL A 196 43.49 19.94 -2.90
C VAL A 196 44.69 20.89 -2.86
N PHE A 197 44.46 22.21 -2.80
CA PHE A 197 45.54 23.19 -2.78
C PHE A 197 46.38 23.12 -1.50
N THR A 198 45.73 22.93 -0.35
CA THR A 198 46.42 22.75 0.94
C THR A 198 47.23 21.47 0.99
N VAL A 199 46.67 20.34 0.54
CA VAL A 199 47.39 19.06 0.48
C VAL A 199 48.59 19.14 -0.47
N ALA A 200 48.41 19.73 -1.65
CA ALA A 200 49.50 19.92 -2.62
C ALA A 200 50.62 20.81 -2.05
N GLY A 201 50.28 21.91 -1.38
CA GLY A 201 51.25 22.79 -0.74
C GLY A 201 52.05 22.11 0.39
N ILE A 202 51.40 21.28 1.21
CA ILE A 202 52.08 20.50 2.25
C ILE A 202 53.04 19.49 1.62
N LEU A 203 52.60 18.76 0.58
CA LEU A 203 53.43 17.77 -0.11
C LEU A 203 54.67 18.41 -0.76
N ASP A 204 54.49 19.54 -1.44
CA ASP A 204 55.59 20.27 -2.07
C ASP A 204 56.57 20.80 -1.02
N SER A 205 56.06 21.35 0.09
CA SER A 205 56.91 21.83 1.19
C SER A 205 57.72 20.70 1.84
N ILE A 206 57.13 19.50 2.01
CA ILE A 206 57.85 18.33 2.53
C ILE A 206 58.90 17.85 1.52
N LEU A 207 58.55 17.70 0.24
CA LEU A 207 59.47 17.27 -0.82
C LEU A 207 60.67 18.23 -0.93
N HIS A 208 60.41 19.53 -0.98
CA HIS A 208 61.45 20.54 -1.15
C HIS A 208 62.40 20.58 0.06
N ASN A 209 61.87 20.43 1.28
CA ASN A 209 62.69 20.37 2.48
C ASN A 209 63.52 19.07 2.56
N THR A 210 62.94 17.94 2.15
CA THR A 210 63.63 16.64 2.09
C THR A 210 64.77 16.66 1.07
N ILE A 211 64.55 17.21 -0.13
CA ILE A 211 65.60 17.34 -1.17
C ILE A 211 66.72 18.27 -0.70
N ARG A 212 66.40 19.38 -0.03
CA ARG A 212 67.41 20.29 0.54
C ARG A 212 68.21 19.64 1.66
N LEU A 213 67.57 18.86 2.53
CA LEU A 213 68.24 18.09 3.57
C LEU A 213 69.15 17.01 2.97
N MET A 214 68.67 16.26 1.97
CA MET A 214 69.49 15.26 1.26
C MET A 214 70.70 15.91 0.60
N LYS A 215 70.53 17.04 -0.11
CA LYS A 215 71.66 17.80 -0.67
C LYS A 215 72.63 18.31 0.40
N LYS A 216 72.15 18.74 1.57
CA LYS A 216 73.02 19.14 2.69
C LYS A 216 73.80 17.96 3.27
N VAL A 217 73.20 16.78 3.34
CA VAL A 217 73.86 15.54 3.80
C VAL A 217 74.89 15.05 2.77
N GLU A 218 74.59 15.13 1.47
CA GLU A 218 75.49 14.74 0.37
C GLU A 218 76.74 15.63 0.26
N LEU A 219 76.61 16.92 0.61
CA LEU A 219 77.72 17.89 0.61
C LEU A 219 78.59 17.84 1.89
N GLY A 220 78.34 16.90 2.81
CA GLY A 220 79.24 16.60 3.93
C GLY A 220 79.45 17.75 4.92
N LYS A 221 78.55 18.73 4.97
CA LYS A 221 78.65 19.87 5.89
C LYS A 221 77.69 19.67 7.07
N ASN A 222 78.13 18.86 8.02
CA ASN A 222 77.51 18.78 9.35
C ASN A 222 77.85 20.05 10.12
N PHE A 223 76.86 20.92 10.33
CA PHE A 223 76.62 21.73 11.54
C PHE A 223 75.22 22.35 11.41
#